data_AF-A0A2N2I4Y0-F1
#
_entry.id   AF-A0A2N2I4Y0-F1
#
_cell.length_a   1.000
_cell.length_b   1.000
_cell.length_c   1.000
_cell.angle_alpha   90.00
_cell.angle_beta   90.00
_cell.angle_gamma   90.00
#
_symmetry.space_group_name_H-M   'P 1'
#
loop_
_entity.id
_entity.type
_entity.pdbx_description
1 polymer ?
#
loop_
_entity_poly.entity_id
_entity_poly.type
_entity_poly.pdbx_seq_one_letter_code
_entity_poly.pdbx_strand_id
1 'polypeptide(L)'
;MTVLVAMPCDAAGPMDACVHAYEQAQRLRKAGDLLGSEKELLACLYPRCPHVLRKDCRQWIRDVETEMPSFLVEAREPDGREAQVRVLLDGKPVPYTPGVAIRVNPGSHLFEVQADGAPATTYRVTARPGEQGRRLQVVLAPRVPTSVWVLAGLGVAEAGAATYFVLRGHGVLRDCRPSCDDDDSNAVRVANTAAGVSAGMALLSFGAAGWLYWTRPRATWSEPSGARVGVRGTMIEVSGEF
;
A
#
# COMPACT_ATOMS: atom_id res chain seq x y z
N MET A 1 54.21 -22.60 13.78
CA MET A 1 53.70 -21.22 13.66
C MET A 1 52.31 -21.18 14.26
N THR A 2 52.20 -20.74 15.50
CA THR A 2 50.92 -20.61 16.21
C THR A 2 50.45 -19.17 16.05
N VAL A 3 49.34 -18.97 15.34
CA VAL A 3 48.75 -17.65 15.12
C VAL A 3 47.89 -17.32 16.35
N LEU A 4 48.33 -16.34 17.14
CA LEU A 4 47.48 -15.71 18.16
C LEU A 4 46.51 -14.75 17.47
N VAL A 5 45.21 -15.07 17.52
CA VAL A 5 44.15 -14.13 17.15
C VAL A 5 43.78 -13.35 18.40
N ALA A 6 44.09 -12.06 18.44
CA ALA A 6 43.60 -11.16 19.48
C ALA A 6 42.10 -10.90 19.23
N MET A 7 41.24 -11.33 20.15
CA MET A 7 39.85 -10.89 20.18
C MET A 7 39.80 -9.44 20.69
N PRO A 8 39.13 -8.51 20.00
CA PRO A 8 38.95 -7.17 20.53
C PRO A 8 38.11 -7.26 21.81
N CYS A 9 38.65 -6.70 22.89
CA CYS A 9 37.90 -6.47 24.12
C CYS A 9 37.01 -5.25 23.87
N ASP A 10 35.71 -5.44 23.78
CA ASP A 10 34.76 -4.32 23.85
C ASP A 10 34.95 -3.63 25.21
N ALA A 11 35.61 -2.48 25.19
CA ALA A 11 36.00 -1.71 26.37
C ALA A 11 34.86 -0.84 26.94
N ALA A 12 33.60 -1.17 26.64
CA ALA A 12 32.45 -0.56 27.30
C ALA A 12 32.01 -1.48 28.43
N GLY A 13 32.30 -1.08 29.68
CA GLY A 13 31.81 -1.81 30.84
C GLY A 13 30.27 -1.81 30.90
N PRO A 14 29.66 -2.72 31.69
CA PRO A 14 28.20 -2.75 31.86
C PRO A 14 27.58 -1.41 32.31
N MET A 15 28.36 -0.57 33.01
CA MET A 15 27.96 0.78 33.42
C MET A 15 27.99 1.79 32.27
N ASP A 16 29.02 1.73 31.41
CA ASP A 16 29.14 2.63 30.25
C ASP A 16 27.97 2.42 29.29
N ALA A 17 27.53 1.17 29.11
CA ALA A 17 26.34 0.85 28.33
C ALA A 17 25.06 1.50 28.90
N CYS A 18 24.90 1.55 30.23
CA CYS A 18 23.75 2.20 30.87
C CYS A 18 23.78 3.72 30.70
N VAL A 19 24.96 4.34 30.85
CA VAL A 19 25.15 5.79 30.65
C VAL A 19 24.89 6.16 29.18
N HIS A 20 25.44 5.38 28.24
CA HIS A 20 25.21 5.58 26.82
C HIS A 20 23.71 5.51 26.46
N ALA A 21 22.99 4.50 26.95
CA ALA A 21 21.55 4.37 26.71
C ALA A 21 20.75 5.56 27.29
N TYR A 22 21.11 6.01 28.50
CA TYR A 22 20.49 7.17 29.14
C TYR A 22 20.69 8.45 28.32
N GLU A 23 21.93 8.75 27.91
CA GLU A 23 22.26 9.91 27.10
C GLU A 23 21.62 9.85 25.70
N GLN A 24 21.65 8.67 25.08
CA GLN A 24 21.07 8.47 23.75
C GLN A 24 19.54 8.66 23.79
N ALA A 25 18.86 8.14 24.81
CA ALA A 25 17.43 8.39 25.01
C ALA A 25 17.13 9.89 25.12
N GLN A 26 17.90 10.65 25.91
CA GLN A 26 17.72 12.09 26.00
C GLN A 26 17.89 12.80 24.64
N ARG A 27 18.93 12.43 23.87
CA ARG A 27 19.17 13.00 22.54
C ARG A 27 18.01 12.71 21.59
N LEU A 28 17.54 11.46 21.54
CA LEU A 28 16.47 11.01 20.65
C LEU A 28 15.13 11.69 20.99
N ARG A 29 14.79 11.84 22.28
CA ARG A 29 13.59 12.59 22.70
C ARG A 29 13.63 14.04 22.25
N LYS A 30 14.77 14.72 22.47
CA LYS A 30 14.96 16.11 22.02
C LYS A 30 14.88 16.24 20.50
N ALA A 31 15.28 15.20 19.76
CA ALA A 31 15.17 15.14 18.31
C ALA A 31 13.76 14.74 17.81
N GLY A 32 12.83 14.36 18.69
CA GLY A 32 11.50 13.86 18.32
C GLY A 32 11.49 12.41 17.84
N ASP A 33 12.60 11.67 17.92
CA ASP A 33 12.64 10.24 17.64
C ASP A 33 12.23 9.44 18.88
N LEU A 34 10.92 9.42 19.14
CA LEU A 34 10.34 8.77 20.31
C LEU A 34 10.44 7.24 20.23
N LEU A 35 10.31 6.63 19.04
CA LEU A 35 10.49 5.19 18.84
C LEU A 35 11.93 4.76 19.10
N GLY A 36 12.91 5.54 18.61
CA GLY A 36 14.31 5.34 18.94
C GLY A 36 14.57 5.50 20.44
N SER A 37 14.01 6.55 21.05
CA SER A 37 14.15 6.75 22.50
C SER A 37 13.57 5.61 23.31
N GLU A 38 12.40 5.08 22.94
CA GLU A 38 11.75 3.96 23.65
C GLU A 38 12.72 2.77 23.75
N LYS A 39 13.39 2.44 22.65
CA LYS A 39 14.38 1.35 22.59
C LYS A 39 15.55 1.57 23.56
N GLU A 40 16.12 2.77 23.59
CA GLU A 40 17.24 3.10 24.48
C GLU A 40 16.81 3.14 25.96
N LEU A 41 15.60 3.64 26.24
CA LEU A 41 15.02 3.64 27.58
C LEU A 41 14.82 2.21 28.10
N LEU A 42 14.33 1.29 27.26
CA LEU A 42 14.23 -0.13 27.64
C LEU A 42 15.59 -0.74 28.02
N ALA A 43 16.67 -0.34 27.34
CA ALA A 43 18.02 -0.77 27.69
C ALA A 43 18.49 -0.17 29.03
N CYS A 44 18.19 1.12 29.28
CA CYS A 44 18.47 1.80 30.53
C CYS A 44 17.73 1.20 31.73
N LEU A 45 16.56 0.60 31.51
CA LEU A 45 15.74 -0.03 32.56
C LEU A 45 16.27 -1.37 33.05
N TYR A 46 17.31 -1.92 32.42
CA TYR A 46 17.84 -3.24 32.76
C TYR A 46 18.35 -3.31 34.22
N PRO A 47 18.11 -4.40 34.97
CA PRO A 47 18.39 -4.47 36.41
C PRO A 47 19.84 -4.17 36.84
N ARG A 48 20.81 -4.42 35.94
CA ARG A 48 22.24 -4.13 36.17
C ARG A 48 22.59 -2.64 36.22
N CYS A 49 21.69 -1.78 35.74
CA CYS A 49 21.91 -0.33 35.73
C CYS A 49 21.67 0.29 37.12
N PRO A 50 22.40 1.37 37.49
CA PRO A 50 22.22 2.08 38.75
C PRO A 50 20.77 2.50 38.99
N HIS A 51 20.31 2.38 40.24
CA HIS A 51 18.92 2.68 40.61
C HIS A 51 18.49 4.10 40.23
N VAL A 52 19.41 5.07 40.34
CA VAL A 52 19.17 6.48 40.00
C VAL A 52 18.80 6.63 38.52
N LEU A 53 19.60 6.09 37.60
CA LEU A 53 19.30 6.15 36.15
C LEU A 53 17.98 5.43 35.82
N ARG A 54 17.75 4.25 36.42
CA ARG A 54 16.50 3.49 36.23
C ARG A 54 15.26 4.24 36.71
N LYS A 55 15.37 5.13 37.70
CA LYS A 55 14.25 5.95 38.16
C LYS A 55 13.82 6.93 37.08
N ASP A 56 14.77 7.65 36.49
CA ASP A 56 14.51 8.62 35.42
C ASP A 56 14.03 7.95 34.14
N CYS A 57 14.68 6.85 33.73
CA CYS A 57 14.27 6.10 32.54
C CYS A 57 12.84 5.54 32.67
N ARG A 58 12.40 5.18 33.89
CA ARG A 58 11.00 4.80 34.15
C ARG A 58 10.03 5.96 34.00
N GLN A 59 10.44 7.18 34.35
CA GLN A 59 9.58 8.35 34.11
C GLN A 59 9.50 8.63 32.61
N TRP A 60 10.64 8.66 31.94
CA TRP A 60 10.73 9.03 30.54
C TRP A 60 10.05 8.05 29.59
N ILE A 61 10.03 6.74 29.89
CA ILE A 61 9.29 5.80 29.06
C ILE A 61 7.78 6.09 29.07
N ARG A 62 7.24 6.49 30.23
CA ARG A 62 5.82 6.91 30.35
C ARG A 62 5.55 8.21 29.61
N ASP A 63 6.47 9.16 29.70
CA ASP A 63 6.36 10.42 28.95
C ASP A 63 6.35 10.14 27.44
N VAL A 64 7.27 9.29 26.97
CA VAL A 64 7.37 8.86 25.56
C VAL A 64 6.09 8.16 25.12
N GLU A 65 5.56 7.21 25.89
CA GLU A 65 4.30 6.53 25.59
C GLU A 65 3.12 7.51 25.50
N THR A 66 3.08 8.50 26.39
CA THR A 66 2.02 9.53 26.41
C THR A 66 2.13 10.48 25.22
N GLU A 67 3.35 10.84 24.83
CA GLU A 67 3.62 11.74 23.71
C GLU A 67 3.61 11.02 22.36
N MET A 68 3.61 9.68 22.32
CA MET A 68 3.67 8.89 21.10
C MET A 68 2.36 9.04 20.30
N PRO A 69 2.41 9.62 19.09
CA PRO A 69 1.29 9.61 18.16
C PRO A 69 1.03 8.20 17.61
N SER A 70 -0.22 7.92 17.23
CA SER A 70 -0.55 6.71 16.51
C SER A 70 -1.69 6.90 15.51
N PHE A 71 -1.60 6.22 14.38
CA PHE A 71 -2.59 6.26 13.31
C PHE A 71 -3.29 4.92 13.15
N LEU A 72 -4.62 4.93 13.20
CA LEU A 72 -5.44 3.80 12.82
C LEU A 72 -5.74 3.89 11.33
N VAL A 73 -5.09 3.05 10.53
CA VAL A 73 -5.28 3.03 9.07
C VAL A 73 -6.54 2.23 8.72
N GLU A 74 -7.57 2.93 8.26
CA GLU A 74 -8.85 2.34 7.86
C GLU A 74 -8.92 2.29 6.33
N ALA A 75 -8.64 1.12 5.75
CA ALA A 75 -8.76 0.87 4.32
C ALA A 75 -10.02 0.06 4.04
N ARG A 76 -10.94 0.62 3.26
CA ARG A 76 -12.19 -0.04 2.86
C ARG A 76 -12.28 -0.18 1.34
N GLU A 77 -12.84 -1.28 0.91
CA GLU A 77 -13.21 -1.51 -0.49
C GLU A 77 -14.52 -0.78 -0.85
N PRO A 78 -14.83 -0.61 -2.16
CA PRO A 78 -16.07 0.04 -2.59
C PRO A 78 -17.35 -0.62 -2.06
N ASP A 79 -17.29 -1.92 -1.72
CA ASP A 79 -18.41 -2.69 -1.15
C ASP A 79 -18.53 -2.56 0.38
N GLY A 80 -17.67 -1.76 1.01
CA GLY A 80 -17.65 -1.51 2.46
C GLY A 80 -16.86 -2.53 3.28
N ARG A 81 -16.32 -3.59 2.66
CA ARG A 81 -15.44 -4.56 3.33
C ARG A 81 -14.09 -3.97 3.66
N GLU A 82 -13.44 -4.52 4.67
CA GLU A 82 -12.08 -4.15 5.04
C GLU A 82 -11.10 -4.68 3.98
N ALA A 83 -10.25 -3.79 3.47
CA ALA A 83 -9.32 -4.11 2.39
C ALA A 83 -7.99 -4.61 2.95
N GLN A 84 -7.46 -5.70 2.36
CA GLN A 84 -6.06 -6.04 2.59
C GLN A 84 -5.16 -5.05 1.85
N VAL A 85 -4.23 -4.43 2.58
CA VAL A 85 -3.32 -3.42 2.05
C VAL A 85 -1.90 -3.62 2.56
N ARG A 86 -0.93 -3.21 1.75
CA ARG A 86 0.45 -2.97 2.16
C ARG A 86 0.60 -1.49 2.51
N VAL A 87 1.23 -1.21 3.63
CA VAL A 87 1.49 0.16 4.11
C VAL A 87 3.00 0.38 4.16
N LEU A 88 3.44 1.47 3.54
CA LEU A 88 4.78 2.01 3.74
C LEU A 88 4.65 3.31 4.52
N LEU A 89 5.52 3.48 5.51
CA LEU A 89 5.69 4.71 6.27
C LEU A 89 7.07 5.28 5.92
N ASP A 90 7.09 6.48 5.34
CA ASP A 90 8.31 7.17 4.91
C ASP A 90 9.21 6.28 4.02
N GLY A 91 8.58 5.53 3.11
CA GLY A 91 9.26 4.60 2.20
C GLY A 91 9.68 3.26 2.80
N LYS A 92 9.39 2.99 4.08
CA LYS A 92 9.70 1.71 4.74
C LYS A 92 8.44 0.88 4.93
N PRO A 93 8.42 -0.42 4.57
CA PRO A 93 7.27 -1.27 4.83
C PRO A 93 7.06 -1.43 6.33
N VAL A 94 5.81 -1.25 6.77
CA VAL A 94 5.41 -1.46 8.17
C VAL A 94 4.37 -2.56 8.26
N PRO A 95 4.41 -3.40 9.31
CA PRO A 95 3.34 -4.36 9.57
C PRO A 95 2.00 -3.62 9.71
N TYR A 96 0.99 -4.08 8.98
CA TYR A 96 -0.35 -3.56 9.07
C TYR A 96 -1.29 -4.69 9.51
N THR A 97 -1.97 -4.46 10.62
CA THR A 97 -3.06 -5.30 11.09
C THR A 97 -4.28 -4.42 11.21
N PRO A 98 -5.40 -4.74 10.53
CA PRO A 98 -6.62 -3.97 10.68
C PRO A 98 -7.06 -3.86 12.15
N GLY A 99 -7.50 -2.67 12.56
CA GLY A 99 -7.83 -2.38 13.96
C GLY A 99 -6.64 -2.07 14.88
N VAL A 100 -5.39 -2.27 14.44
CA VAL A 100 -4.19 -1.96 15.23
C VAL A 100 -3.58 -0.64 14.76
N ALA A 101 -3.36 0.28 15.70
CA ALA A 101 -2.78 1.58 15.40
C ALA A 101 -1.26 1.45 15.15
N ILE A 102 -0.77 2.14 14.12
CA ILE A 102 0.65 2.25 13.80
C ILE A 102 1.21 3.41 14.61
N ARG A 103 2.16 3.12 15.51
CA ARG A 103 2.91 4.15 16.25
C ARG A 103 3.91 4.83 15.33
N VAL A 104 3.97 6.14 15.37
CA VAL A 104 4.86 6.96 14.54
C VAL A 104 5.52 8.03 15.39
N ASN A 105 6.65 8.57 14.96
CA ASN A 105 7.23 9.72 15.65
C ASN A 105 6.37 10.99 15.46
N PRO A 106 6.48 12.00 16.32
CA PRO A 106 5.92 13.32 16.06
C PRO A 106 6.54 13.95 14.82
N GLY A 107 5.74 14.68 14.04
CA GLY A 107 6.19 15.37 12.84
C GLY A 107 5.43 14.98 11.58
N SER A 108 5.98 15.30 10.41
CA SER A 108 5.36 15.01 9.13
C SER A 108 5.78 13.63 8.61
N HIS A 109 4.79 12.84 8.23
CA HIS A 109 4.96 11.48 7.73
C HIS A 109 4.24 11.28 6.40
N LEU A 110 4.79 10.38 5.59
CA LEU A 110 4.21 9.92 4.35
C LEU A 110 3.72 8.48 4.52
N PHE A 111 2.40 8.28 4.42
CA PHE A 111 1.81 6.95 4.32
C PHE A 111 1.55 6.62 2.86
N GLU A 112 2.15 5.55 2.36
CA GLU A 112 1.81 4.98 1.05
C GLU A 112 1.03 3.70 1.30
N VAL A 113 -0.22 3.68 0.84
CA VAL A 113 -1.12 2.56 1.06
C VAL A 113 -1.48 1.94 -0.28
N GLN A 114 -1.17 0.67 -0.43
CA GLN A 114 -1.39 -0.08 -1.66
C GLN A 114 -2.32 -1.27 -1.40
N ALA A 115 -3.47 -1.30 -2.07
CA ALA A 115 -4.28 -2.50 -2.16
C ALA A 115 -3.81 -3.39 -3.33
N ASP A 116 -4.06 -4.70 -3.24
CA ASP A 116 -3.75 -5.61 -4.34
C ASP A 116 -4.51 -5.22 -5.61
N GLY A 117 -3.79 -5.23 -6.75
CA GLY A 117 -4.33 -4.83 -8.05
C GLY A 117 -4.64 -3.32 -8.20
N ALA A 118 -4.27 -2.49 -7.23
CA ALA A 118 -4.43 -1.04 -7.27
C ALA A 118 -3.06 -0.32 -7.22
N PRO A 119 -2.95 0.88 -7.82
CA PRO A 119 -1.80 1.73 -7.58
C PRO A 119 -1.76 2.18 -6.12
N ALA A 120 -0.56 2.45 -5.60
CA ALA A 120 -0.40 2.99 -4.25
C ALA A 120 -0.96 4.41 -4.17
N THR A 121 -1.66 4.72 -3.08
CA THR A 121 -2.15 6.07 -2.76
C THR A 121 -1.31 6.65 -1.63
N THR A 122 -0.88 7.89 -1.79
CA THR A 122 0.01 8.59 -0.86
C THR A 122 -0.75 9.60 -0.01
N TYR A 123 -0.54 9.57 1.30
CA TYR A 123 -1.14 10.46 2.30
C TYR A 123 -0.04 11.16 3.09
N ARG A 124 -0.01 12.49 3.04
CA ARG A 124 0.85 13.29 3.90
C ARG A 124 0.08 13.67 5.17
N VAL A 125 0.59 13.25 6.32
CA VAL A 125 -0.03 13.54 7.61
C VAL A 125 0.98 14.21 8.53
N THR A 126 0.48 15.04 9.44
CA THR A 126 1.28 15.59 10.54
C THR A 126 0.81 14.94 11.82
N ALA A 127 1.69 14.14 12.42
CA ALA A 127 1.54 13.49 13.70
C ALA A 127 1.82 14.48 14.82
N ARG A 128 0.80 14.81 15.62
CA ARG A 128 0.98 15.71 16.77
C ARG A 128 1.35 14.89 18.01
N PRO A 129 2.25 15.39 18.89
CA PRO A 129 2.56 14.71 20.14
C PRO A 129 1.29 14.36 20.93
N GLY A 130 1.19 13.10 21.36
CA GLY A 130 0.07 12.53 22.12
C GLY A 130 -1.21 12.28 21.33
N GLU A 131 -1.21 12.53 20.01
CA GLU A 131 -2.35 12.23 19.13
C GLU A 131 -2.45 10.73 18.86
N GLN A 132 -3.09 10.01 19.76
CA GLN A 132 -3.26 8.57 19.69
C GLN A 132 -4.55 8.17 18.97
N GLY A 133 -4.49 7.09 18.19
CA GLY A 133 -5.64 6.49 17.53
C GLY A 133 -6.28 7.37 16.45
N ARG A 134 -5.54 8.33 15.88
CA ARG A 134 -6.06 9.17 14.81
C ARG A 134 -6.37 8.32 13.59
N ARG A 135 -7.62 8.38 13.14
CA ARG A 135 -8.07 7.61 11.98
C ARG A 135 -7.50 8.22 10.70
N LEU A 136 -6.77 7.41 9.94
CA LEU A 136 -6.39 7.71 8.57
C LEU A 136 -7.33 6.94 7.65
N GLN A 137 -8.30 7.66 7.09
CA GLN A 137 -9.26 7.08 6.16
C GLN A 137 -8.62 7.00 4.79
N VAL A 138 -8.40 5.77 4.34
CA VAL A 138 -7.77 5.50 3.04
C VAL A 138 -8.86 5.31 2.01
N VAL A 139 -8.90 6.23 1.04
CA VAL A 139 -9.64 6.03 -0.20
C VAL A 139 -8.71 5.30 -1.17
N LEU A 140 -9.02 4.02 -1.40
CA LEU A 140 -8.27 3.20 -2.34
C LEU A 140 -8.58 3.63 -3.77
N ALA A 141 -7.56 3.66 -4.62
CA ALA A 141 -7.77 3.81 -6.05
C ALA A 141 -8.67 2.67 -6.57
N PRO A 142 -9.62 2.95 -7.48
CA PRO A 142 -10.54 1.94 -7.98
C PRO A 142 -9.77 0.82 -8.65
N ARG A 143 -9.93 -0.41 -8.14
CA ARG A 143 -9.33 -1.62 -8.72
C ARG A 143 -9.86 -1.82 -10.14
N VAL A 144 -8.97 -2.14 -11.08
CA VAL A 144 -9.37 -2.61 -12.40
C VAL A 144 -9.61 -4.13 -12.31
N PRO A 145 -10.82 -4.63 -12.58
CA PRO A 145 -11.09 -6.07 -12.51
C PRO A 145 -10.15 -6.88 -13.38
N THR A 146 -9.71 -8.05 -12.92
CA THR A 146 -8.83 -8.95 -13.70
C THR A 146 -9.44 -9.37 -15.03
N SER A 147 -10.77 -9.48 -15.11
CA SER A 147 -11.51 -9.73 -16.34
C SER A 147 -11.24 -8.68 -17.43
N VAL A 148 -11.05 -7.41 -17.07
CA VAL A 148 -10.70 -6.35 -18.02
C VAL A 148 -9.35 -6.64 -18.68
N TRP A 149 -8.36 -7.06 -17.89
CA TRP A 149 -7.04 -7.42 -18.42
C TRP A 149 -7.07 -8.67 -19.28
N VAL A 150 -7.84 -9.70 -18.87
CA VAL A 150 -8.01 -10.93 -19.65
C VAL A 150 -8.66 -10.65 -21.00
N LEU A 151 -9.78 -9.91 -21.01
CA LEU A 151 -10.48 -9.55 -22.25
C LEU A 151 -9.62 -8.65 -23.14
N ALA A 152 -8.96 -7.65 -22.57
CA ALA A 152 -8.04 -6.81 -23.33
C ALA A 152 -6.89 -7.64 -23.96
N GLY A 153 -6.28 -8.55 -23.21
CA GLY A 153 -5.23 -9.44 -23.71
C GLY A 153 -5.73 -10.38 -24.82
N LEU A 154 -6.92 -10.96 -24.66
CA LEU A 154 -7.57 -11.79 -25.67
C LEU A 154 -7.84 -11.00 -26.96
N GLY A 155 -8.39 -9.79 -26.83
CA GLY A 155 -8.66 -8.92 -27.98
C GLY A 155 -7.39 -8.57 -28.77
N VAL A 156 -6.25 -8.39 -28.09
CA VAL A 156 -4.94 -8.18 -28.75
C VAL A 156 -4.51 -9.43 -29.54
N ALA A 157 -4.68 -10.63 -28.98
CA ALA A 157 -4.34 -11.88 -29.67
C ALA A 157 -5.20 -12.08 -30.93
N GLU A 158 -6.51 -11.81 -30.84
CA GLU A 158 -7.45 -11.91 -31.97
C GLU A 158 -7.16 -10.87 -33.05
N ALA A 159 -6.83 -9.62 -32.68
CA ALA A 159 -6.40 -8.60 -33.63
C ALA A 159 -5.09 -9.00 -34.35
N GLY A 160 -4.17 -9.66 -33.64
CA GLY A 160 -2.96 -10.25 -34.22
C GLY A 160 -3.28 -11.32 -35.26
N ALA A 161 -4.20 -12.24 -34.95
CA ALA A 161 -4.66 -13.27 -35.88
C ALA A 161 -5.33 -12.66 -37.12
N ALA A 162 -6.20 -11.65 -36.95
CA ALA A 162 -6.83 -10.95 -38.06
C ALA A 162 -5.78 -10.32 -38.99
N THR A 163 -4.79 -9.64 -38.42
CA THR A 163 -3.69 -9.01 -39.18
C THR A 163 -2.89 -10.07 -39.95
N TYR A 164 -2.58 -11.21 -39.32
CA TYR A 164 -1.88 -12.32 -39.98
C TYR A 164 -2.64 -12.83 -41.21
N PHE A 165 -3.94 -13.11 -41.07
CA PHE A 165 -4.75 -13.61 -42.18
C PHE A 165 -4.88 -12.60 -43.33
N VAL A 166 -5.02 -11.31 -43.03
CA VAL A 166 -5.01 -10.25 -44.06
C VAL A 166 -3.69 -10.22 -44.83
N LEU A 167 -2.55 -10.27 -44.12
CA LEU A 167 -1.23 -10.26 -44.76
C LEU A 167 -1.02 -11.52 -45.61
N ARG A 168 -1.46 -12.69 -45.13
CA ARG A 168 -1.37 -13.95 -45.87
C ARG A 168 -2.23 -13.91 -47.15
N GLY A 169 -3.47 -13.44 -47.05
CA GLY A 169 -4.36 -13.29 -48.22
C GLY A 169 -3.80 -12.31 -49.25
N HIS A 170 -3.20 -11.21 -48.79
CA HIS A 170 -2.51 -10.26 -49.67
C HIS A 170 -1.27 -10.85 -50.36
N GLY A 171 -0.54 -11.74 -49.69
CA GLY A 171 0.60 -12.47 -50.27
C GLY A 171 0.16 -13.32 -51.46
N VAL A 172 -0.79 -14.23 -51.23
CA VAL A 172 -1.34 -15.11 -52.29
C VAL A 172 -1.88 -14.28 -53.46
N LEU A 173 -2.65 -13.23 -53.17
CA LEU A 173 -3.21 -12.36 -54.21
C LEU A 173 -2.16 -11.61 -55.03
N ARG A 174 -0.99 -11.29 -54.46
CA ARG A 174 0.12 -10.66 -55.20
C ARG A 174 0.79 -11.65 -56.13
N ASP A 175 0.95 -12.89 -55.69
CA ASP A 175 1.67 -13.93 -56.44
C ASP A 175 0.88 -14.44 -57.65
N CYS A 176 -0.46 -14.55 -57.55
CA CYS A 176 -1.31 -15.11 -58.61
C CYS A 176 -1.84 -14.08 -59.64
N ARG A 177 -1.56 -12.78 -59.48
CA ARG A 177 -2.02 -11.76 -60.44
C ARG A 177 -1.30 -11.89 -61.79
N PRO A 178 -1.98 -11.65 -62.93
CA PRO A 178 -3.30 -11.02 -63.10
C PRO A 178 -4.51 -11.98 -63.16
N SER A 179 -4.29 -13.29 -63.27
CA SER A 179 -5.37 -14.30 -63.31
C SER A 179 -5.06 -15.41 -62.30
N CYS A 180 -5.84 -15.45 -61.23
CA CYS A 180 -5.74 -16.49 -60.21
C CYS A 180 -6.63 -17.68 -60.59
N ASP A 181 -6.21 -18.88 -60.23
CA ASP A 181 -7.01 -20.09 -60.38
C ASP A 181 -8.00 -20.25 -59.21
N ASP A 182 -8.80 -21.33 -59.25
CA ASP A 182 -9.83 -21.59 -58.25
C ASP A 182 -9.23 -21.85 -56.86
N ASP A 183 -8.07 -22.51 -56.78
CA ASP A 183 -7.40 -22.84 -55.51
C ASP A 183 -6.86 -21.58 -54.82
N ASP A 184 -6.16 -20.71 -55.56
CA ASP A 184 -5.65 -19.45 -55.02
C ASP A 184 -6.79 -18.51 -54.61
N SER A 185 -7.84 -18.42 -55.44
CA SER A 185 -8.99 -17.57 -55.13
C SER A 185 -9.75 -18.06 -53.89
N ASN A 186 -9.86 -19.38 -53.70
CA ASN A 186 -10.46 -19.98 -52.52
C ASN A 186 -9.59 -19.74 -51.28
N ALA A 187 -8.27 -19.86 -51.40
CA ALA A 187 -7.34 -19.54 -50.31
C ALA A 187 -7.45 -18.08 -49.83
N VAL A 188 -7.56 -17.13 -50.76
CA VAL A 188 -7.79 -15.70 -50.44
C VAL A 188 -9.15 -15.52 -49.76
N ARG A 189 -10.20 -16.20 -50.23
CA ARG A 189 -11.54 -16.12 -49.63
C ARG A 189 -11.55 -16.65 -48.20
N VAL A 190 -10.92 -17.80 -47.94
CA VAL A 190 -10.79 -18.41 -46.61
C VAL A 190 -9.97 -17.53 -45.67
N ALA A 191 -8.88 -16.93 -46.16
CA ALA A 191 -8.08 -15.99 -45.37
C ALA A 191 -8.91 -14.75 -44.97
N ASN A 192 -9.67 -14.17 -45.90
CA ASN A 192 -10.50 -13.00 -45.62
C ASN A 192 -11.67 -13.29 -44.67
N THR A 193 -12.32 -14.47 -44.76
CA THR A 193 -13.37 -14.86 -43.81
C THR A 193 -12.80 -15.10 -42.42
N ALA A 194 -11.66 -15.78 -42.30
CA ALA A 194 -10.97 -15.96 -41.02
C ALA A 194 -10.57 -14.61 -40.40
N ALA A 195 -10.01 -13.69 -41.20
CA ALA A 195 -9.66 -12.34 -40.76
C ALA A 195 -10.88 -11.57 -40.22
N GLY A 196 -12.01 -11.64 -40.92
CA GLY A 196 -13.25 -10.98 -40.50
C GLY A 196 -13.80 -11.50 -39.18
N VAL A 197 -13.81 -12.83 -38.98
CA VAL A 197 -14.26 -13.45 -37.73
C VAL A 197 -13.37 -13.02 -36.56
N SER A 198 -12.05 -13.10 -36.72
CA SER A 198 -11.10 -12.68 -35.68
C SER A 198 -11.22 -11.20 -35.34
N ALA A 199 -11.38 -10.34 -36.34
CA ALA A 199 -11.58 -8.90 -36.11
C ALA A 199 -12.89 -8.62 -35.36
N GLY A 200 -13.97 -9.33 -35.69
CA GLY A 200 -15.25 -9.22 -34.99
C GLY A 200 -15.15 -9.60 -33.51
N MET A 201 -14.48 -10.72 -33.20
CA MET A 201 -14.24 -11.15 -31.81
C MET A 201 -13.39 -10.13 -31.05
N ALA A 202 -12.34 -9.59 -31.68
CA ALA A 202 -11.50 -8.58 -31.05
C ALA A 202 -12.30 -7.34 -30.64
N LEU A 203 -13.21 -6.87 -31.51
CA LEU A 203 -14.09 -5.75 -31.21
C LEU A 203 -15.05 -6.06 -30.05
N LEU A 204 -15.63 -7.27 -30.01
CA LEU A 204 -16.48 -7.69 -28.90
C LEU A 204 -15.70 -7.74 -27.58
N SER A 205 -14.49 -8.30 -27.60
CA SER A 205 -13.64 -8.43 -26.42
C SER A 205 -13.21 -7.06 -25.89
N PHE A 206 -12.75 -6.15 -26.75
CA PHE A 206 -12.42 -4.78 -26.36
C PHE A 206 -13.64 -3.99 -25.91
N GLY A 207 -14.80 -4.17 -26.56
CA GLY A 207 -16.06 -3.55 -26.15
C GLY A 207 -16.48 -3.98 -24.74
N ALA A 208 -16.41 -5.28 -24.45
CA ALA A 208 -16.69 -5.83 -23.13
C ALA A 208 -15.70 -5.34 -22.07
N ALA A 209 -14.39 -5.33 -22.38
CA ALA A 209 -13.36 -4.81 -21.50
C ALA A 209 -13.57 -3.31 -21.18
N GLY A 210 -13.87 -2.51 -22.20
CA GLY A 210 -14.17 -1.08 -22.04
C GLY A 210 -15.44 -0.82 -21.23
N TRP A 211 -16.50 -1.60 -21.47
CA TRP A 211 -17.74 -1.52 -20.71
C TRP A 211 -17.51 -1.85 -19.22
N LEU A 212 -16.84 -2.97 -18.92
CA LEU A 212 -16.48 -3.36 -17.55
C LEU A 212 -15.57 -2.34 -16.86
N TYR A 213 -14.61 -1.77 -17.59
CA TYR A 213 -13.77 -0.70 -17.07
C TYR A 213 -14.63 0.50 -16.70
N TRP A 214 -15.57 0.93 -17.54
CA TRP A 214 -16.40 2.10 -17.25
C TRP A 214 -17.36 1.86 -16.07
N THR A 215 -18.02 0.70 -16.02
CA THR A 215 -19.04 0.37 -15.01
C THR A 215 -18.44 -0.09 -13.67
N ARG A 216 -17.11 -0.15 -13.55
CA ARG A 216 -16.44 -0.54 -12.31
C ARG A 216 -16.85 0.35 -11.13
N PRO A 217 -17.04 -0.22 -9.92
CA PRO A 217 -17.35 0.57 -8.73
C PRO A 217 -16.22 1.57 -8.45
N ARG A 218 -16.57 2.84 -8.25
CA ARG A 218 -15.63 3.84 -7.72
C ARG A 218 -15.83 3.87 -6.21
N ALA A 219 -14.75 3.77 -5.45
CA ALA A 219 -14.81 4.02 -4.02
C ALA A 219 -15.13 5.51 -3.82
N THR A 220 -16.39 5.85 -3.63
CA THR A 220 -16.78 7.14 -3.06
C THR A 220 -16.75 6.97 -1.57
N TRP A 221 -15.86 7.69 -0.88
CA TRP A 221 -15.90 7.73 0.57
C TRP A 221 -17.21 8.44 0.96
N SER A 222 -18.22 7.67 1.36
CA SER A 222 -19.40 8.25 2.00
C SER A 222 -18.98 8.60 3.42
N GLU A 223 -18.68 9.87 3.63
CA GLU A 223 -18.54 10.43 4.97
C GLU A 223 -19.76 9.99 5.79
N PRO A 224 -19.58 9.31 6.94
CA PRO A 224 -20.70 8.86 7.74
C PRO A 224 -21.53 10.09 8.12
N SER A 225 -22.66 10.25 7.44
CA SER A 225 -23.64 11.29 7.71
C SER A 225 -24.25 11.01 9.07
N GLY A 226 -23.61 11.47 10.15
CA GLY A 226 -24.11 11.15 11.48
C GLY A 226 -23.34 11.68 12.69
N ALA A 227 -22.07 12.07 12.59
CA ALA A 227 -21.37 12.68 13.72
C ALA A 227 -21.29 14.19 13.55
N ARG A 228 -22.45 14.87 13.49
CA ARG A 228 -22.49 16.28 13.86
C ARG A 228 -22.23 16.34 15.36
N VAL A 229 -20.97 16.46 15.77
CA VAL A 229 -20.62 16.94 17.10
C VAL A 229 -21.08 18.39 17.16
N GLY A 230 -22.35 18.57 17.49
CA GLY A 230 -22.88 19.86 17.87
C GLY A 230 -22.25 20.22 19.19
N VAL A 231 -21.19 21.02 19.16
CA VAL A 231 -20.72 21.74 20.36
C VAL A 231 -21.73 22.86 20.62
N ARG A 232 -22.91 22.49 21.11
CA ARG A 232 -23.73 23.40 21.90
C ARG A 232 -23.30 23.16 23.34
N GLY A 233 -22.75 24.20 23.94
CA GLY A 233 -22.31 24.16 25.33
C GLY A 233 -23.41 23.62 26.25
N THR A 234 -22.94 23.08 27.37
CA THR A 234 -23.68 22.58 28.54
C THR A 234 -24.35 21.20 28.43
N MET A 235 -23.84 20.30 29.29
CA MET A 235 -24.37 19.03 29.79
C MET A 235 -24.46 17.83 28.82
N ILE A 236 -23.58 16.84 29.08
CA ILE A 236 -23.68 15.50 28.51
C ILE A 236 -24.68 14.72 29.36
N GLU A 237 -25.90 14.55 28.85
CA GLU A 237 -26.87 13.59 29.39
C GLU A 237 -26.97 12.45 28.38
N VAL A 238 -26.40 11.29 28.73
CA VAL A 238 -26.51 10.06 27.94
C VAL A 238 -27.72 9.30 28.48
N SER A 239 -28.89 9.55 27.90
CA SER A 239 -30.06 8.68 28.11
C SER A 239 -30.10 7.65 26.99
N GLY A 240 -29.79 6.40 27.32
CA GLY A 240 -30.03 5.25 26.47
C GLY A 240 -31.31 4.55 26.92
N GLU A 241 -32.28 4.43 26.02
CA GLU A 241 -33.36 3.44 26.15
C GLU A 241 -32.85 2.11 25.59
N PHE A 242 -32.95 1.06 26.42
CA PHE A 242 -32.78 -0.34 26.03
C PHE A 242 -34.05 -0.87 25.36
#